data_AF-A0A6V2PHI0-F1
#
_entry.id   AF-A0A6V2PHI0-F1
#
_cell.length_a   1.000
_cell.length_b   1.000
_cell.length_c   1.000
_cell.angle_alpha   90.00
_cell.angle_beta   90.00
_cell.angle_gamma   90.00
#
_symmetry.space_group_name_H-M   'P 1'
#
loop_
_entity.id
_entity.type
_entity.pdbx_description
1 polymer ?
#
loop_
_entity_poly.entity_id
_entity_poly.type
_entity_poly.pdbx_seq_one_letter_code
_entity_poly.pdbx_strand_id
1 'polypeptide(L)'
;MVRFASLAILATSLVASTSAYTAGNNNGRRTFVQNIATATAGVAFLGTTSEAAFALESCPADSKNCVRTSWTPPADTSKSDVIAAVRDVINAYPQEGQAEVDGGGWSIAVDELDGAGTARVEYRSSGKGFFAKAFNGGKPFVDDLKVEIQDSGVVQVKSQSRIGESDFGVNAKRVDYLKAKLAAKGWKV
;
A
#
# COMPACT_ATOMS: atom_id res chain seq x y z
N MET A 1 -46.00 35.93 -40.97
CA MET A 1 -46.81 36.02 -39.74
C MET A 1 -46.34 34.94 -38.77
N VAL A 2 -45.78 35.37 -37.62
CA VAL A 2 -45.75 34.79 -36.26
C VAL A 2 -46.07 33.26 -36.12
N ARG A 3 -45.27 32.37 -35.49
CA ARG A 3 -44.94 32.24 -34.05
C ARG A 3 -43.84 31.16 -33.85
N PHE A 4 -42.76 31.45 -33.12
CA PHE A 4 -42.39 31.01 -31.75
C PHE A 4 -42.32 29.49 -31.47
N ALA A 5 -41.15 29.03 -31.02
CA ALA A 5 -41.00 28.27 -29.77
C ALA A 5 -39.51 28.19 -29.36
N SER A 6 -39.12 29.02 -28.39
CA SER A 6 -37.89 28.89 -27.61
C SER A 6 -38.09 27.84 -26.52
N LEU A 7 -37.17 26.90 -26.38
CA LEU A 7 -37.15 25.93 -25.28
C LEU A 7 -36.10 26.39 -24.26
N ALA A 8 -36.56 26.84 -23.08
CA ALA A 8 -35.72 27.18 -21.95
C ALA A 8 -35.54 25.96 -21.04
N ILE A 9 -34.31 25.59 -20.73
CA ILE A 9 -33.96 24.56 -19.75
C ILE A 9 -33.74 25.27 -18.41
N LEU A 10 -34.61 24.98 -17.43
CA LEU A 10 -34.50 25.45 -16.05
C LEU A 10 -33.76 24.36 -15.24
N ALA A 11 -32.55 24.66 -14.76
CA ALA A 11 -31.84 23.83 -13.81
C ALA A 11 -31.89 24.50 -12.43
N THR A 12 -32.71 23.95 -11.53
CA THR A 12 -32.86 24.41 -10.14
C THR A 12 -31.85 23.68 -9.26
N SER A 13 -30.85 24.40 -8.75
CA SER A 13 -29.93 23.91 -7.71
C SER A 13 -30.45 24.30 -6.32
N LEU A 14 -30.77 23.31 -5.49
CA LEU A 14 -31.02 23.51 -4.06
C LEU A 14 -29.68 23.60 -3.32
N VAL A 15 -29.50 24.69 -2.56
CA VAL A 15 -28.45 24.82 -1.54
C VAL A 15 -29.13 24.72 -0.18
N ALA A 16 -28.79 23.71 0.60
CA ALA A 16 -29.22 23.60 1.99
C ALA A 16 -28.05 24.02 2.89
N SER A 17 -28.26 25.10 3.64
CA SER A 17 -27.36 25.62 4.67
C SER A 17 -28.06 25.46 6.01
N THR A 18 -27.46 24.76 6.98
CA THR A 18 -27.73 24.97 8.40
C THR A 18 -26.51 24.67 9.27
N SER A 19 -26.46 25.41 10.37
CA SER A 19 -25.28 25.80 11.14
C SER A 19 -24.85 24.80 12.21
N ALA A 20 -23.57 24.90 12.57
CA ALA A 20 -22.93 24.23 13.68
C ALA A 20 -23.47 24.65 15.06
N TYR A 21 -23.49 23.70 15.99
CA TYR A 21 -23.46 23.93 17.45
C TYR A 21 -22.02 23.75 17.95
N THR A 22 -21.60 24.63 18.86
CA THR A 22 -20.26 24.66 19.45
C THR A 22 -20.35 24.52 20.96
N ALA A 23 -19.49 23.69 21.57
CA ALA A 23 -18.86 23.79 22.90
C ALA A 23 -18.17 22.44 23.18
N GLY A 24 -16.91 22.29 23.59
CA GLY A 24 -15.82 23.17 23.99
C GLY A 24 -14.87 22.33 24.87
N ASN A 25 -13.54 22.47 24.73
CA ASN A 25 -12.56 22.65 25.83
C ASN A 25 -11.12 22.24 25.42
N ASN A 26 -10.30 23.27 25.14
CA ASN A 26 -8.88 23.51 25.49
C ASN A 26 -7.82 22.39 25.42
N ASN A 27 -6.80 22.55 24.55
CA ASN A 27 -5.55 23.28 24.87
C ASN A 27 -4.57 23.22 23.68
N GLY A 28 -3.99 24.36 23.27
CA GLY A 28 -2.84 24.37 22.33
C GLY A 28 -2.91 25.48 21.28
N ARG A 29 -2.36 26.65 21.63
CA ARG A 29 -2.28 27.88 20.83
C ARG A 29 -1.50 27.69 19.52
N ARG A 30 -2.15 27.93 18.38
CA ARG A 30 -1.63 28.75 17.26
C ARG A 30 -2.79 29.23 16.39
N THR A 31 -3.12 30.50 16.57
CA THR A 31 -4.11 31.28 15.85
C THR A 31 -3.57 31.65 14.47
N PHE A 32 -4.25 31.24 13.40
CA PHE A 32 -4.15 31.88 12.09
C PHE A 32 -5.55 31.88 11.47
N VAL A 33 -6.32 32.93 11.76
CA VAL A 33 -7.63 33.14 11.13
C VAL A 33 -7.47 34.13 9.99
N GLN A 34 -7.91 33.64 8.84
CA GLN A 34 -7.98 34.29 7.54
C GLN A 34 -9.00 35.44 7.55
N ASN A 35 -8.62 36.57 6.96
CA ASN A 35 -9.54 37.57 6.44
C ASN A 35 -9.03 37.95 5.05
N ILE A 36 -9.61 37.38 3.98
CA ILE A 36 -9.49 37.94 2.64
C ILE A 36 -10.89 37.99 2.02
N ALA A 37 -11.32 39.22 1.75
CA ALA A 37 -12.55 39.56 1.09
C ALA A 37 -12.51 39.22 -0.41
N THR A 38 -13.69 38.91 -0.93
CA THR A 38 -14.09 38.64 -2.32
C THR A 38 -13.48 39.53 -3.40
N ALA A 39 -12.95 38.94 -4.49
CA ALA A 39 -13.31 39.25 -5.87
C ALA A 39 -12.52 38.40 -6.91
N THR A 40 -13.27 37.89 -7.90
CA THR A 40 -12.88 37.59 -9.30
C THR A 40 -11.88 36.47 -9.63
N ALA A 41 -12.41 35.50 -10.40
CA ALA A 41 -11.80 34.78 -11.52
C ALA A 41 -10.40 34.17 -11.34
N GLY A 42 -10.36 32.85 -11.26
CA GLY A 42 -9.15 32.05 -11.39
C GLY A 42 -9.13 30.95 -10.34
N VAL A 43 -9.86 29.86 -10.58
CA VAL A 43 -9.68 28.63 -9.80
C VAL A 43 -8.31 28.07 -10.20
N ALA A 44 -7.25 28.57 -9.56
CA ALA A 44 -5.97 27.90 -9.53
C ALA A 44 -6.17 26.63 -8.70
N PHE A 45 -6.46 25.53 -9.39
CA PHE A 45 -6.27 24.19 -8.84
C PHE A 45 -4.80 24.08 -8.44
N LEU A 46 -4.50 24.36 -7.17
CA LEU A 46 -3.28 23.89 -6.53
C LEU A 46 -3.45 22.39 -6.35
N GLY A 47 -3.21 21.65 -7.43
CA GLY A 47 -3.00 20.22 -7.37
C GLY A 47 -1.81 19.98 -6.45
N THR A 48 -2.07 19.53 -5.25
CA THR A 48 -1.04 18.83 -4.48
C THR A 48 -0.85 17.51 -5.22
N THR A 49 0.13 17.48 -6.12
CA THR A 49 0.71 16.20 -6.53
C THR A 49 1.32 15.64 -5.26
N SER A 50 0.59 14.73 -4.61
CA SER A 50 1.15 13.80 -3.66
C SER A 50 2.23 13.02 -4.42
N GLU A 51 3.46 13.52 -4.43
CA GLU A 51 4.61 12.67 -4.66
C GLU A 51 4.46 11.54 -3.66
N ALA A 52 4.20 10.33 -4.14
CA ALA A 52 4.24 9.16 -3.31
C ALA A 52 5.62 9.18 -2.66
N ALA A 53 5.68 9.46 -1.37
CA ALA A 53 6.91 9.36 -0.62
C ALA A 53 7.26 7.87 -0.61
N PHE A 54 8.04 7.46 -1.61
CA PHE A 54 8.48 6.10 -1.86
C PHE A 54 9.53 5.71 -0.81
N ALA A 55 9.08 5.59 0.43
CA ALA A 55 9.90 5.24 1.56
C ALA A 55 9.17 4.21 2.41
N LEU A 56 9.15 2.95 1.94
CA LEU A 56 8.87 1.82 2.82
C LEU A 56 9.63 1.98 4.13
N GLU A 57 8.93 1.78 5.24
CA GLU A 57 9.50 2.00 6.55
C GLU A 57 10.67 1.03 6.83
N SER A 58 11.66 1.47 7.60
CA SER A 58 12.77 0.59 7.99
C SER A 58 12.29 -0.55 8.90
N CYS A 59 13.06 -1.64 8.92
CA CYS A 59 12.89 -2.66 9.95
C CYS A 59 13.26 -2.07 11.32
N PRO A 60 12.51 -2.38 12.39
CA PRO A 60 12.92 -2.03 13.74
C PRO A 60 14.33 -2.56 14.05
N ALA A 61 15.08 -1.82 14.87
CA ALA A 61 16.40 -2.25 15.31
C ALA A 61 16.32 -3.62 15.99
N ASP A 62 17.29 -4.49 15.72
CA ASP A 62 17.41 -5.85 16.28
C ASP A 62 16.23 -6.81 16.01
N SER A 63 15.28 -6.42 15.16
CA SER A 63 14.15 -7.28 14.80
C SER A 63 14.63 -8.50 14.02
N LYS A 64 14.22 -9.69 14.48
CA LYS A 64 14.54 -10.97 13.82
C LYS A 64 13.40 -11.47 12.94
N ASN A 65 12.32 -10.70 12.84
CA ASN A 65 11.10 -10.99 12.10
C ASN A 65 10.82 -9.99 10.99
N CYS A 66 11.83 -9.21 10.59
CA CYS A 66 11.69 -8.20 9.55
C CYS A 66 12.84 -8.31 8.55
N VAL A 67 12.49 -8.33 7.27
CA VAL A 67 13.43 -8.35 6.16
C VAL A 67 13.11 -7.19 5.25
N ARG A 68 14.14 -6.42 4.86
CA ARG A 68 14.05 -5.36 3.86
C ARG A 68 15.09 -5.59 2.78
N THR A 69 14.70 -5.40 1.53
CA THR A 69 15.57 -5.56 0.37
C THR A 69 15.09 -4.66 -0.77
N SER A 70 15.94 -4.50 -1.78
CA SER A 70 15.56 -3.90 -3.07
C SER A 70 15.78 -4.90 -4.20
N TRP A 71 14.95 -4.83 -5.24
CA TRP A 71 15.13 -5.59 -6.47
C TRP A 71 15.25 -4.60 -7.63
N THR A 72 16.26 -4.79 -8.47
CA THR A 72 16.52 -3.93 -9.63
C THR A 72 16.21 -4.71 -10.90
N PRO A 73 15.28 -4.23 -11.75
CA PRO A 73 14.98 -4.88 -13.02
C PRO A 73 16.17 -4.78 -14.00
N PRO A 74 16.20 -5.60 -15.06
CA PRO A 74 17.11 -5.39 -16.18
C PRO A 74 17.00 -3.96 -16.74
N ALA A 75 18.08 -3.48 -17.36
CA ALA A 75 18.08 -2.18 -18.03
C ALA A 75 16.94 -2.10 -19.06
N ASP A 76 16.39 -0.89 -19.22
CA ASP A 76 15.32 -0.59 -20.19
C ASP A 76 13.98 -1.32 -19.97
N THR A 77 13.80 -1.99 -18.83
CA THR A 77 12.50 -2.57 -18.45
C THR A 77 11.48 -1.45 -18.22
N SER A 78 10.34 -1.49 -18.92
CA SER A 78 9.29 -0.47 -18.76
C SER A 78 8.61 -0.58 -17.38
N LYS A 79 8.02 0.51 -16.88
CA LYS A 79 7.29 0.50 -15.60
C LYS A 79 6.14 -0.52 -15.59
N SER A 80 5.42 -0.68 -16.71
CA SER A 80 4.37 -1.69 -16.84
C SER A 80 4.92 -3.12 -16.77
N ASP A 81 6.10 -3.38 -17.33
CA ASP A 81 6.73 -4.70 -17.26
C ASP A 81 7.27 -5.00 -15.86
N VAL A 82 7.78 -3.98 -15.14
CA VAL A 82 8.13 -4.09 -13.72
C VAL A 82 6.89 -4.49 -12.90
N ILE A 83 5.77 -3.79 -13.09
CA ILE A 83 4.50 -4.10 -12.40
C ILE A 83 4.06 -5.53 -12.70
N ALA A 84 4.03 -5.92 -13.98
CA ALA A 84 3.63 -7.26 -14.39
C ALA A 84 4.55 -8.33 -13.77
N ALA A 85 5.86 -8.13 -13.81
CA ALA A 85 6.82 -9.08 -13.24
C ALA A 85 6.67 -9.22 -11.72
N VAL A 86 6.45 -8.13 -10.99
CA VAL A 86 6.20 -8.15 -9.53
C VAL A 86 4.90 -8.91 -9.21
N ARG A 87 3.81 -8.60 -9.93
CA ARG A 87 2.53 -9.27 -9.74
C ARG A 87 2.63 -10.76 -10.06
N ASP A 88 3.34 -11.13 -11.13
CA ASP A 88 3.59 -12.52 -11.51
C ASP A 88 4.33 -13.30 -10.41
N VAL A 89 5.39 -12.75 -9.84
CA VAL A 89 6.17 -13.49 -8.82
C VAL A 89 5.41 -13.63 -7.51
N ILE A 90 4.59 -12.63 -7.14
CA ILE A 90 3.66 -12.73 -6.01
C ILE A 90 2.66 -13.86 -6.28
N ASN A 91 2.01 -13.86 -7.44
CA ASN A 91 1.01 -14.87 -7.83
C ASN A 91 1.58 -16.28 -8.02
N ALA A 92 2.87 -16.39 -8.32
CA ALA A 92 3.55 -17.67 -8.42
C ALA A 92 3.85 -18.31 -7.05
N TYR A 93 3.70 -17.58 -5.94
CA TYR A 93 3.90 -18.15 -4.61
C TYR A 93 2.83 -19.22 -4.34
N PRO A 94 3.19 -20.45 -3.91
CA PRO A 94 2.21 -21.52 -3.75
C PRO A 94 1.16 -21.16 -2.70
N GLN A 95 -0.11 -21.43 -3.00
CA GLN A 95 -1.22 -21.08 -2.10
C GLN A 95 -1.18 -21.88 -0.79
N GLU A 96 -0.60 -23.08 -0.84
CA GLU A 96 -0.33 -23.96 0.29
C GLU A 96 0.92 -23.58 1.10
N GLY A 97 1.65 -22.53 0.67
CA GLY A 97 2.93 -22.15 1.25
C GLY A 97 4.09 -22.99 0.72
N GLN A 98 5.28 -22.79 1.28
CA GLN A 98 6.51 -23.48 0.85
C GLN A 98 7.46 -23.67 2.04
N ALA A 99 8.35 -24.66 1.99
CA ALA A 99 9.33 -24.93 3.06
C ALA A 99 8.73 -24.95 4.48
N GLU A 100 7.54 -25.53 4.61
CA GLU A 100 6.75 -25.64 5.85
C GLU A 100 6.31 -24.31 6.46
N VAL A 101 6.42 -23.20 5.72
CA VAL A 101 5.91 -21.88 6.10
C VAL A 101 4.63 -21.56 5.33
N ASP A 102 3.84 -20.63 5.88
CA ASP A 102 2.62 -20.11 5.24
C ASP A 102 1.53 -21.14 4.92
N GLY A 103 1.48 -22.27 5.64
CA GLY A 103 0.46 -23.33 5.41
C GLY A 103 -0.99 -22.93 5.72
N GLY A 104 -1.25 -21.69 6.15
CA GLY A 104 -2.59 -21.08 6.23
C GLY A 104 -2.96 -20.29 4.97
N GLY A 105 -2.07 -20.26 3.98
CA GLY A 105 -2.20 -19.57 2.71
C GLY A 105 -1.90 -18.09 2.76
N TRP A 106 -2.17 -17.43 1.65
CA TRP A 106 -1.88 -16.01 1.47
C TRP A 106 -2.93 -15.32 0.59
N SER A 107 -2.97 -14.00 0.66
CA SER A 107 -3.86 -13.17 -0.17
C SER A 107 -3.28 -11.78 -0.40
N ILE A 108 -3.52 -11.21 -1.57
CA ILE A 108 -3.23 -9.80 -1.81
C ILE A 108 -4.25 -8.96 -1.02
N ALA A 109 -3.77 -8.19 -0.06
CA ALA A 109 -4.60 -7.34 0.79
C ALA A 109 -4.74 -5.92 0.23
N VAL A 110 -3.76 -5.46 -0.55
CA VAL A 110 -3.78 -4.20 -1.29
C VAL A 110 -3.07 -4.43 -2.63
N ASP A 111 -3.70 -4.06 -3.75
CA ASP A 111 -3.06 -3.98 -5.07
C ASP A 111 -3.33 -2.58 -5.65
N GLU A 112 -2.31 -1.73 -5.57
CA GLU A 112 -2.31 -0.39 -6.15
C GLU A 112 -1.10 -0.22 -7.09
N LEU A 113 -0.58 -1.32 -7.64
CA LEU A 113 0.66 -1.31 -8.44
C LEU A 113 0.51 -0.45 -9.69
N ASP A 114 -0.66 -0.47 -10.32
CA ASP A 114 -0.94 0.32 -11.52
C ASP A 114 -1.12 1.83 -11.20
N GLY A 115 -1.42 2.18 -9.95
CA GLY A 115 -1.66 3.55 -9.50
C GLY A 115 -0.49 4.10 -8.69
N ALA A 116 -0.45 3.74 -7.41
CA ALA A 116 0.57 4.21 -6.46
C ALA A 116 1.89 3.43 -6.56
N GLY A 117 1.96 2.35 -7.35
CA GLY A 117 3.14 1.49 -7.41
C GLY A 117 3.31 0.61 -6.18
N THR A 118 2.26 0.40 -5.38
CA THR A 118 2.34 -0.32 -4.11
C THR A 118 1.50 -1.59 -4.09
N ALA A 119 1.93 -2.58 -3.31
CA ALA A 119 1.12 -3.74 -2.98
C ALA A 119 1.40 -4.21 -1.56
N ARG A 120 0.42 -4.87 -0.96
CA ARG A 120 0.58 -5.59 0.30
C ARG A 120 -0.03 -6.97 0.21
N VAL A 121 0.73 -7.97 0.60
CA VAL A 121 0.33 -9.37 0.64
C VAL A 121 0.33 -9.85 2.09
N GLU A 122 -0.72 -10.53 2.49
CA GLU A 122 -0.85 -11.15 3.81
C GLU A 122 -0.57 -12.64 3.71
N TYR A 123 0.38 -13.13 4.51
CA TYR A 123 0.71 -14.53 4.66
C TYR A 123 0.29 -15.04 6.02
N ARG A 124 -0.20 -16.28 6.08
CA ARG A 124 -0.72 -16.89 7.30
C ARG A 124 -0.04 -18.22 7.53
N SER A 125 0.56 -18.38 8.71
CA SER A 125 0.96 -19.71 9.18
C SER A 125 -0.27 -20.62 9.35
N SER A 126 -0.06 -21.94 9.43
CA SER A 126 -1.17 -22.89 9.57
C SER A 126 -1.93 -22.82 10.90
N GLY A 127 -1.38 -22.14 11.92
CA GLY A 127 -1.91 -22.14 13.29
C GLY A 127 -1.76 -23.48 14.03
N LYS A 128 -1.32 -24.54 13.34
CA LYS A 128 -1.27 -25.92 13.89
C LYS A 128 0.04 -26.24 14.61
N GLY A 129 1.10 -25.48 14.35
CA GLY A 129 2.43 -25.69 14.95
C GLY A 129 2.46 -25.44 16.46
N PHE A 130 3.46 -26.03 17.12
CA PHE A 130 3.66 -25.89 18.56
C PHE A 130 3.68 -24.41 19.00
N PHE A 131 4.43 -23.57 18.30
CA PHE A 131 4.55 -22.15 18.63
C PHE A 131 3.22 -21.39 18.51
N ALA A 132 2.41 -21.67 17.49
CA ALA A 132 1.10 -21.03 17.35
C ALA A 132 0.18 -21.42 18.50
N LYS A 133 0.18 -22.70 18.90
CA LYS A 133 -0.62 -23.18 20.04
C LYS A 133 -0.15 -22.60 21.37
N ALA A 134 1.16 -22.60 21.62
CA ALA A 134 1.74 -22.18 22.89
C ALA A 134 1.75 -20.65 23.08
N PHE A 135 1.99 -19.88 22.01
CA PHE A 135 2.23 -18.43 22.12
C PHE A 135 1.17 -17.56 21.45
N ASN A 136 0.29 -18.14 20.62
CA ASN A 136 -0.77 -17.39 19.92
C ASN A 136 -2.15 -18.06 20.03
N GLY A 137 -2.35 -18.95 21.02
CA GLY A 137 -3.64 -19.61 21.27
C GLY A 137 -4.16 -20.44 20.11
N GLY A 138 -3.26 -20.97 19.27
CA GLY A 138 -3.58 -21.74 18.06
C GLY A 138 -3.99 -20.88 16.86
N LYS A 139 -3.95 -19.55 16.98
CA LYS A 139 -4.22 -18.65 15.86
C LYS A 139 -3.00 -18.57 14.93
N PRO A 140 -3.22 -18.40 13.61
CA PRO A 140 -2.14 -18.09 12.69
C PRO A 140 -1.35 -16.84 13.11
N PHE A 141 -0.03 -16.92 13.05
CA PHE A 141 0.80 -15.75 12.83
C PHE A 141 0.50 -15.18 11.44
N VAL A 142 0.43 -13.85 11.37
CA VAL A 142 0.19 -13.10 10.13
C VAL A 142 1.40 -12.23 9.86
N ASP A 143 1.93 -12.36 8.65
CA ASP A 143 3.03 -11.56 8.15
C ASP A 143 2.56 -10.74 6.95
N ASP A 144 3.10 -9.53 6.82
CA ASP A 144 2.87 -8.66 5.68
C ASP A 144 4.13 -8.62 4.80
N LEU A 145 3.97 -8.82 3.50
CA LEU A 145 4.92 -8.42 2.47
C LEU A 145 4.41 -7.14 1.83
N LYS A 146 5.16 -6.04 1.96
CA LYS A 146 4.91 -4.78 1.28
C LYS A 146 5.90 -4.62 0.14
N VAL A 147 5.38 -4.14 -0.99
CA VAL A 147 6.14 -3.85 -2.19
C VAL A 147 5.83 -2.42 -2.62
N GLU A 148 6.86 -1.73 -3.10
CA GLU A 148 6.77 -0.37 -3.57
C GLU A 148 7.72 -0.18 -4.76
N ILE A 149 7.17 0.24 -5.90
CA ILE A 149 7.89 0.44 -7.16
C ILE A 149 8.20 1.93 -7.29
N GLN A 150 9.47 2.28 -7.21
CA GLN A 150 9.95 3.64 -7.41
C GLN A 150 9.83 4.05 -8.89
N ASP A 151 9.88 5.35 -9.16
CA ASP A 151 9.90 5.85 -10.54
C ASP A 151 11.12 5.40 -11.36
N SER A 152 12.22 5.03 -10.68
CA SER A 152 13.39 4.40 -11.29
C SER A 152 13.16 2.95 -11.74
N GLY A 153 12.01 2.36 -11.40
CA GLY A 153 11.72 0.93 -11.58
C GLY A 153 12.32 0.03 -10.50
N VAL A 154 13.15 0.56 -9.58
CA VAL A 154 13.65 -0.20 -8.43
C VAL A 154 12.49 -0.51 -7.50
N VAL A 155 12.40 -1.78 -7.10
CA VAL A 155 11.34 -2.28 -6.23
C VAL A 155 11.87 -2.40 -4.80
N GLN A 156 11.31 -1.62 -3.89
CA GLN A 156 11.55 -1.76 -2.45
C GLN A 156 10.62 -2.81 -1.89
N VAL A 157 11.14 -3.66 -1.02
CA VAL A 157 10.39 -4.77 -0.45
C VAL A 157 10.66 -4.88 1.03
N LYS A 158 9.59 -5.07 1.80
CA LYS A 158 9.65 -5.34 3.24
C LYS A 158 8.73 -6.50 3.58
N SER A 159 9.24 -7.53 4.24
CA SER A 159 8.44 -8.62 4.81
C SER A 159 8.58 -8.60 6.33
N GLN A 160 7.46 -8.56 7.07
CA GLN A 160 7.49 -8.45 8.52
C GLN A 160 6.31 -9.16 9.20
N SER A 161 6.55 -9.80 10.35
CA SER A 161 5.49 -10.31 11.22
C SER A 161 4.78 -9.20 11.99
N ARG A 162 3.45 -9.30 12.14
CA ARG A 162 2.66 -8.33 12.91
C ARG A 162 2.88 -8.41 14.42
N ILE A 163 3.29 -9.58 14.91
CA ILE A 163 3.47 -9.87 16.33
C ILE A 163 4.75 -10.67 16.56
N GLY A 164 5.28 -10.56 17.77
CA GLY A 164 6.51 -11.24 18.20
C GLY A 164 7.78 -10.50 17.76
N GLU A 165 8.92 -10.96 18.27
CA GLU A 165 10.26 -10.37 17.99
C GLU A 165 11.09 -11.21 17.02
N SER A 166 10.66 -12.45 16.75
CA SER A 166 11.34 -13.42 15.90
C SER A 166 10.32 -14.28 15.16
N ASP A 167 10.61 -14.57 13.90
CA ASP A 167 9.80 -15.43 13.03
C ASP A 167 10.54 -16.71 12.61
N PHE A 168 11.72 -16.98 13.17
CA PHE A 168 12.60 -18.09 12.80
C PHE A 168 12.97 -18.11 11.30
N GLY A 169 13.09 -16.93 10.69
CA GLY A 169 13.49 -16.76 9.29
C GLY A 169 12.35 -16.97 8.29
N VAL A 170 11.09 -17.04 8.72
CA VAL A 170 9.94 -17.23 7.82
C VAL A 170 9.87 -16.12 6.75
N ASN A 171 9.98 -14.85 7.16
CA ASN A 171 9.96 -13.72 6.22
C ASN A 171 11.14 -13.76 5.24
N ALA A 172 12.32 -14.20 5.69
CA ALA A 172 13.49 -14.36 4.83
C ALA A 172 13.26 -15.43 3.76
N LYS A 173 12.79 -16.63 4.15
CA LYS A 173 12.46 -17.72 3.21
C LYS A 173 11.48 -17.28 2.12
N ARG A 174 10.50 -16.45 2.48
CA ARG A 174 9.53 -15.89 1.54
C ARG A 174 10.17 -14.93 0.55
N VAL A 175 10.95 -13.98 1.06
CA VAL A 175 11.68 -13.03 0.21
C VAL A 175 12.64 -13.78 -0.72
N ASP A 176 13.36 -14.77 -0.22
CA ASP A 176 14.29 -15.58 -1.01
C ASP A 176 13.59 -16.35 -2.14
N TYR A 177 12.40 -16.90 -1.89
CA TYR A 177 11.58 -17.52 -2.93
C TYR A 177 11.28 -16.54 -4.06
N LEU A 178 10.80 -15.34 -3.72
CA LEU A 178 10.45 -14.31 -4.71
C LEU A 178 11.68 -13.80 -5.47
N LYS A 179 12.78 -13.58 -4.74
CA LYS A 179 14.08 -13.23 -5.32
C LYS A 179 14.56 -14.26 -6.33
N ALA A 180 14.46 -15.55 -6.02
CA ALA A 180 14.87 -16.61 -6.93
C ALA A 180 14.06 -16.58 -8.24
N LYS A 181 12.76 -16.30 -8.18
CA LYS A 181 11.90 -16.15 -9.37
C LYS A 181 12.29 -14.94 -10.22
N LEU A 182 12.62 -13.81 -9.59
CA LEU A 182 13.08 -12.60 -10.29
C LEU A 182 14.50 -12.76 -10.85
N ALA A 183 15.41 -13.38 -10.11
CA ALA A 183 16.78 -13.68 -10.56
C ALA A 183 16.77 -14.55 -11.82
N ALA A 184 15.88 -15.55 -11.89
CA ALA A 184 15.69 -16.35 -13.10
C ALA A 184 15.20 -15.53 -14.32
N LYS A 185 14.65 -14.33 -14.09
CA LYS A 185 14.26 -13.35 -15.12
C LYS A 185 15.34 -12.27 -15.34
N GLY A 186 16.54 -12.42 -14.79
CA GLY A 186 17.66 -11.50 -14.98
C GLY A 186 17.67 -10.28 -14.05
N TRP A 187 16.81 -10.26 -13.02
CA TRP A 187 16.81 -9.18 -12.04
C TRP A 187 18.00 -9.28 -11.09
N LYS A 188 18.46 -8.14 -10.59
CA LYS A 188 19.43 -8.06 -9.50
C LYS A 188 18.68 -7.97 -8.17
N VAL A 189 18.92 -8.95 -7.28
CA VAL A 189 18.17 -9.16 -6.02
C VAL A 189 19.06 -9.40 -4.82
#